data_AF-A0A3R8B1M7-F1
#
_entry.id   AF-A0A3R8B1M7-F1
#
_cell.length_a   1.000
_cell.length_b   1.000
_cell.length_c   1.000
_cell.angle_alpha   90.00
_cell.angle_beta   90.00
_cell.angle_gamma   90.00
#
_symmetry.space_group_name_H-M   'P 1'
#
loop_
_entity.id
_entity.type
_entity.pdbx_description
1 polymer ?
#
loop_
_entity_poly.entity_id
_entity_poly.type
_entity_poly.pdbx_seq_one_letter_code
_entity_poly.pdbx_strand_id
1 'polypeptide(L)'
;MDGKREDVSARPPAVSAPGDGEKSMTNGVKVESQMYQQLRKLINVVDELRDVGLQQFIQLPRICVVGTQSAGKSSVLEAIVGLDFLPRGDGVVTRRPLELRLVHLSE
;
A
#
# COMPACT_ATOMS: atom_id res chain seq x y z
N MET A 1 -3.69 73.62 -19.14
CA MET A 1 -5.11 73.28 -18.92
C MET A 1 -5.18 71.80 -18.55
N ASP A 2 -4.53 71.40 -17.46
CA ASP A 2 -4.99 71.56 -16.07
C ASP A 2 -6.21 70.69 -15.79
N GLY A 3 -5.99 69.61 -15.03
CA GLY A 3 -7.05 68.69 -14.67
C GLY A 3 -6.56 67.52 -13.83
N LYS A 4 -5.72 67.77 -12.83
CA LYS A 4 -5.42 66.82 -11.76
C LYS A 4 -6.74 66.54 -11.02
N ARG A 5 -7.24 65.30 -11.07
CA ARG A 5 -8.27 64.82 -10.14
C ARG A 5 -7.75 63.56 -9.46
N GLU A 6 -7.50 63.75 -8.18
CA GLU A 6 -7.26 62.73 -7.19
C GLU A 6 -8.60 62.05 -6.93
N ASP A 7 -8.69 60.75 -7.14
CA ASP A 7 -9.68 59.92 -6.44
C ASP A 7 -8.92 58.92 -5.58
N VAL A 8 -8.73 59.36 -4.33
CA VAL A 8 -8.38 58.55 -3.18
C VAL A 8 -9.50 57.54 -2.98
N SER A 9 -9.28 56.29 -3.37
CA SER A 9 -10.05 55.16 -2.84
C SER A 9 -9.14 54.33 -1.96
N ALA A 10 -9.41 54.42 -0.67
CA ALA A 10 -8.61 53.90 0.43
C ALA A 10 -8.33 52.40 0.27
N ARG A 11 -7.04 52.02 0.38
CA ARG A 11 -6.68 50.64 0.76
C ARG A 11 -7.11 50.44 2.22
N PRO A 12 -7.91 49.43 2.57
CA PRO A 12 -8.10 49.07 3.98
C PRO A 12 -6.78 48.53 4.55
N PRO A 13 -6.47 48.79 5.84
CA PRO A 13 -5.27 48.28 6.48
C PRO A 13 -5.34 46.76 6.63
N ALA A 14 -4.16 46.13 6.65
CA ALA A 14 -4.01 44.70 6.90
C ALA A 14 -4.68 44.29 8.21
N VAL A 15 -5.68 43.41 8.13
CA VAL A 15 -6.10 42.61 9.27
C VAL A 15 -5.29 41.32 9.25
N SER A 16 -4.25 41.28 10.06
CA SER A 16 -3.61 40.02 10.45
C SER A 16 -4.60 39.25 11.31
N ALA A 17 -5.23 38.22 10.73
CA ALA A 17 -6.06 37.29 11.47
C ALA A 17 -5.18 36.24 12.17
N PRO A 18 -5.54 35.82 13.40
CA PRO A 18 -4.78 34.85 14.19
C PRO A 18 -4.86 33.46 13.56
N GLY A 19 -3.81 32.67 13.76
CA GLY A 19 -3.73 31.31 13.24
C GLY A 19 -4.79 30.38 13.82
N ASP A 20 -5.39 29.60 12.93
CA ASP A 20 -6.06 28.35 13.27
C ASP A 20 -5.26 27.21 12.64
N GLY A 21 -4.82 26.28 13.50
CA GLY A 21 -3.78 25.32 13.20
C GLY A 21 -4.16 24.29 12.13
N GLU A 22 -3.51 24.37 10.98
CA GLU A 22 -3.27 23.22 10.10
C GLU A 22 -2.14 22.33 10.67
N LYS A 23 -2.37 21.73 11.84
CA LYS A 23 -1.53 20.62 12.32
C LYS A 23 -2.37 19.58 13.04
N SER A 24 -3.19 18.84 12.30
CA SER A 24 -3.71 17.57 12.81
C SER A 24 -4.25 16.62 11.74
N MET A 25 -3.48 16.34 10.68
CA MET A 25 -3.76 15.18 9.80
C MET A 25 -2.52 14.37 9.42
N THR A 26 -1.36 14.65 10.03
CA THR A 26 -0.11 13.93 9.74
C THR A 26 0.12 12.72 10.64
N ASN A 27 -0.57 12.61 11.79
CA ASN A 27 -0.28 11.54 12.77
C ASN A 27 -0.83 10.18 12.33
N GLY A 28 -2.01 10.12 11.71
CA GLY A 28 -2.61 8.86 11.25
C GLY A 28 -1.76 8.15 10.20
N VAL A 29 -1.34 8.89 9.17
CA VAL A 29 -0.52 8.37 8.06
C VAL A 29 0.86 7.88 8.55
N LYS A 30 1.42 8.52 9.59
CA LYS A 30 2.72 8.15 10.16
C LYS A 30 2.67 6.84 10.94
N VAL A 31 1.59 6.60 11.69
CA VAL A 31 1.39 5.38 12.47
C VAL A 31 1.13 4.18 11.56
N GLU A 32 0.30 4.33 10.54
CA GLU A 32 0.07 3.27 9.54
C GLU A 32 1.39 2.87 8.86
N SER A 33 2.19 3.86 8.45
CA SER A 33 3.49 3.62 7.83
C SER A 33 4.44 2.84 8.74
N GLN A 34 4.49 3.14 10.04
CA GLN A 34 5.31 2.42 11.00
C GLN A 34 4.83 0.97 11.20
N MET A 35 3.52 0.77 11.29
CA MET A 35 2.92 -0.57 11.42
C MET A 35 3.27 -1.45 10.19
N TYR A 36 3.13 -0.91 8.97
CA TYR A 36 3.49 -1.64 7.75
C TYR A 36 4.98 -1.98 7.68
N GLN A 37 5.86 -1.10 8.18
CA GLN A 37 7.30 -1.39 8.27
C GLN A 37 7.59 -2.53 9.24
N GLN A 38 6.92 -2.56 10.40
CA GLN A 38 7.06 -3.67 11.36
C GLN A 38 6.55 -4.98 10.78
N LEU A 39 5.40 -4.96 10.11
CA LEU A 39 4.83 -6.13 9.45
C LEU A 39 5.76 -6.68 8.36
N ARG A 40 6.37 -5.81 7.54
CA ARG A 40 7.36 -6.22 6.53
C ARG A 40 8.56 -6.92 7.15
N LYS A 41 9.10 -6.40 8.26
CA LYS A 41 10.20 -7.04 8.99
C LYS A 41 9.82 -8.44 9.48
N LEU A 42 8.61 -8.60 10.01
CA LEU A 42 8.13 -9.90 10.49
C LEU A 42 7.99 -10.91 9.34
N ILE A 43 7.44 -10.48 8.20
CA ILE A 43 7.33 -11.33 7.00
C ILE A 43 8.70 -11.83 6.57
N ASN A 44 9.72 -10.96 6.53
CA ASN A 44 11.09 -11.36 6.18
C ASN A 44 11.67 -12.41 7.15
N VAL A 45 11.47 -12.23 8.46
CA VAL A 45 11.94 -13.21 9.46
C VAL A 45 11.24 -14.57 9.28
N VAL A 46 9.93 -14.58 9.02
CA VAL A 46 9.19 -15.82 8.75
C VAL A 46 9.73 -16.53 7.51
N ASP A 47 10.08 -15.76 6.49
CA ASP A 47 10.64 -16.25 5.24
C ASP A 47 12.05 -16.83 5.43
N GLU A 48 12.92 -16.15 6.18
CA GLU A 48 14.25 -16.66 6.55
C GLU A 48 14.16 -17.98 7.34
N LEU A 49 13.25 -18.05 8.32
CA LEU A 49 13.00 -19.29 9.08
C LEU A 49 12.51 -20.42 8.17
N ARG A 50 11.75 -20.09 7.13
CA ARG A 50 11.27 -21.06 6.14
C ARG A 50 12.41 -21.60 5.28
N ASP A 51 13.32 -20.72 4.85
CA ASP A 51 14.48 -21.06 4.02
C ASP A 51 15.47 -21.99 4.75
N VAL A 52 15.58 -21.87 6.08
CA VAL A 52 16.37 -22.79 6.93
C VAL A 52 15.67 -24.17 7.13
N GLY A 53 14.45 -24.34 6.64
CA GLY A 53 13.70 -25.60 6.75
C GLY A 53 13.03 -25.80 8.11
N LEU A 54 12.96 -24.74 8.94
CA LEU A 54 12.41 -24.79 10.30
C LEU A 54 10.90 -25.10 10.32
N GLN A 55 10.24 -24.95 9.17
CA GLN A 55 8.86 -25.37 8.88
C GLN A 55 8.54 -26.85 9.21
N GLN A 56 9.56 -27.71 9.31
CA GLN A 56 9.39 -29.12 9.68
C GLN A 56 9.22 -29.30 11.21
N PHE A 57 9.71 -28.35 12.00
CA PHE A 57 9.71 -28.38 13.46
C PHE A 57 8.67 -27.44 14.06
N ILE A 58 8.44 -26.28 13.43
CA ILE A 58 7.42 -25.32 13.83
C ILE A 58 6.53 -24.96 12.66
N GLN A 59 5.24 -24.76 12.92
CA GLN A 59 4.31 -24.28 11.91
C GLN A 59 4.52 -22.78 11.69
N LEU A 60 5.12 -22.42 10.57
CA LEU A 60 5.24 -21.03 10.14
C LEU A 60 3.94 -20.56 9.46
N PRO A 61 3.50 -19.31 9.69
CA PRO A 61 2.26 -18.81 9.11
C PRO A 61 2.34 -18.77 7.58
N ARG A 62 1.25 -19.20 6.93
CA ARG A 62 1.07 -19.17 5.47
C ARG A 62 -0.37 -18.81 5.14
N ILE A 63 -0.56 -18.12 4.02
CA ILE A 63 -1.88 -17.85 3.46
C ILE A 63 -2.08 -18.81 2.30
N CYS A 64 -3.17 -19.58 2.33
CA CYS A 64 -3.54 -20.50 1.27
C CYS A 64 -4.80 -19.98 0.57
N VAL A 65 -4.79 -20.01 -0.76
CA VAL A 65 -5.96 -19.70 -1.58
C VAL A 65 -6.64 -20.99 -1.98
N VAL A 66 -7.88 -21.18 -1.52
CA VAL A 66 -8.68 -22.38 -1.75
C VAL A 66 -10.07 -21.98 -2.26
N GLY A 67 -10.64 -22.80 -3.13
CA GLY A 67 -11.96 -22.54 -3.70
C GLY A 67 -12.26 -23.38 -4.94
N THR A 68 -13.53 -23.42 -5.32
CA THR A 68 -14.04 -24.19 -6.46
C THR A 68 -13.42 -23.73 -7.79
N GLN A 69 -13.48 -24.57 -8.82
CA GLN A 69 -13.08 -24.17 -10.17
C GLN A 69 -13.84 -22.90 -10.59
N SER A 70 -13.17 -22.00 -11.32
CA SER A 70 -13.76 -20.73 -11.77
C SER A 70 -14.11 -19.69 -10.70
N ALA A 71 -13.79 -19.93 -9.42
CA ALA A 71 -13.98 -18.94 -8.34
C ALA A 71 -13.02 -17.73 -8.37
N GLY A 72 -12.27 -17.51 -9.46
CA GLY A 72 -11.37 -16.36 -9.59
C GLY A 72 -10.05 -16.44 -8.80
N LYS A 73 -9.67 -17.60 -8.25
CA LYS A 73 -8.41 -17.78 -7.50
C LYS A 73 -7.18 -17.27 -8.26
N SER A 74 -7.06 -17.63 -9.53
CA SER A 74 -5.97 -17.18 -10.39
C SER A 74 -6.02 -15.67 -10.59
N SER A 75 -7.21 -15.12 -10.85
CA SER A 75 -7.43 -13.68 -11.05
C SER A 75 -7.09 -12.85 -9.82
N VAL A 76 -7.40 -13.33 -8.61
CA VAL A 76 -7.03 -12.66 -7.36
C VAL A 76 -5.51 -12.64 -7.17
N LEU A 77 -4.85 -13.78 -7.43
CA LEU A 77 -3.40 -13.85 -7.35
C LEU A 77 -2.71 -12.95 -8.39
N GLU A 78 -3.21 -12.93 -9.62
CA GLU A 78 -2.75 -12.06 -10.71
C GLU A 78 -2.95 -10.58 -10.35
N ALA A 79 -4.08 -10.21 -9.74
CA ALA A 79 -4.35 -8.84 -9.30
C ALA A 79 -3.41 -8.38 -8.17
N ILE A 80 -3.06 -9.28 -7.24
CA ILE A 80 -2.09 -8.98 -6.16
C ILE A 80 -0.67 -8.82 -6.73
N VAL A 81 -0.29 -9.70 -7.66
CA VAL A 81 1.06 -9.71 -8.25
C VAL A 81 1.20 -8.60 -9.30
N GLY A 82 0.12 -8.19 -9.95
CA GLY A 82 0.09 -7.22 -11.04
C GLY A 82 0.56 -7.80 -12.39
N LEU A 83 0.65 -9.12 -12.52
CA LEU A 83 1.14 -9.81 -13.72
C LEU A 83 0.24 -11.01 -14.03
N ASP A 84 0.05 -11.29 -15.32
CA ASP A 84 -0.55 -12.54 -15.80
C ASP A 84 0.54 -13.63 -15.81
N PHE A 85 0.60 -14.45 -14.76
CA PHE A 85 1.64 -15.47 -14.59
C PHE A 85 1.10 -16.91 -14.60
N LEU A 86 -0.22 -17.10 -14.57
CA LEU A 86 -0.83 -18.42 -14.63
C LEU A 86 -1.31 -18.74 -16.05
N PRO A 87 -1.12 -19.97 -16.53
CA PRO A 87 -1.63 -20.36 -17.83
C PRO A 87 -3.16 -20.24 -17.86
N ARG A 88 -3.69 -19.71 -18.96
CA ARG A 88 -5.13 -19.58 -19.23
C ARG A 88 -5.52 -20.51 -20.38
N GLY A 89 -6.68 -21.14 -20.27
CA GLY A 89 -7.22 -22.06 -21.27
C GLY A 89 -8.30 -22.97 -20.70
N ASP A 90 -9.07 -23.59 -21.58
CA ASP A 90 -10.13 -24.51 -21.17
C ASP A 90 -9.55 -25.71 -20.41
N GLY A 91 -10.12 -25.98 -19.23
CA GLY A 91 -9.67 -27.07 -18.35
C GLY A 91 -8.35 -26.83 -17.63
N VAL A 92 -7.75 -25.63 -17.74
CA VAL A 92 -6.53 -25.30 -16.98
C VAL A 92 -6.88 -25.08 -15.52
N VAL A 93 -6.29 -25.93 -14.67
CA VAL A 93 -6.36 -25.85 -13.21
C VAL A 93 -4.95 -25.93 -12.63
N THR A 94 -4.75 -25.32 -11.47
CA THR A 94 -3.49 -25.41 -10.72
C THR A 94 -3.31 -26.84 -10.19
N ARG A 95 -2.56 -27.68 -10.90
CA ARG A 95 -2.35 -29.11 -10.57
C ARG A 95 -1.29 -29.36 -9.50
N ARG A 96 -0.46 -28.35 -9.20
CA ARG A 96 0.59 -28.40 -8.18
C ARG A 96 0.43 -27.21 -7.23
N PRO A 97 0.62 -27.38 -5.92
CA PRO A 97 0.70 -26.25 -5.01
C PRO A 97 1.75 -25.25 -5.50
N LEU A 98 1.38 -23.98 -5.53
CA LEU A 98 2.28 -22.88 -5.88
C LEU A 98 2.57 -22.11 -4.60
N GLU A 99 3.86 -21.94 -4.27
CA GLU A 99 4.29 -21.04 -3.20
C GLU A 99 4.72 -19.71 -3.82
N LEU A 100 3.99 -18.65 -3.50
CA LEU A 100 4.25 -17.30 -3.98
C LEU A 100 4.88 -16.49 -2.85
N ARG A 101 6.07 -15.93 -3.10
CA ARG A 101 6.76 -15.00 -2.20
C ARG A 101 6.86 -13.66 -2.88
N LEU A 102 6.21 -12.66 -2.29
CA LEU A 102 6.19 -11.29 -2.81
C LEU A 102 7.13 -10.44 -1.98
N VAL A 103 8.12 -9.85 -2.64
CA VAL A 103 9.08 -8.92 -2.02
C VAL A 103 8.87 -7.56 -2.67
N HIS A 104 8.62 -6.54 -1.85
CA HIS A 104 8.56 -5.18 -2.33
C HIS A 104 9.96 -4.58 -2.35
N LEU A 105 10.47 -4.35 -3.56
CA LEU A 105 11.72 -3.63 -3.78
C LEU A 105 11.40 -2.13 -3.75
N SER A 106 11.90 -1.42 -2.74
CA SER A 106 11.94 0.04 -2.77
C SER A 106 13.12 0.47 -3.63
N GLU A 107 12.87 1.21 -4.71
CA GLU A 107 13.93 1.92 -5.46
C GLU A 107 14.62 2.97 -4.58
#